data_AF-A0A494SVD2-F1
#
_entry.id   AF-A0A494SVD2-F1
#
_cell.length_a   1.000
_cell.length_b   1.000
_cell.length_c   1.000
_cell.angle_alpha   90.00
_cell.angle_beta   90.00
_cell.angle_gamma   90.00
#
_symmetry.space_group_name_H-M   'P 1'
#
loop_
_entity.id
_entity.type
_entity.pdbx_description
1 polymer ?
#
loop_
_entity_poly.entity_id
_entity_poly.type
_entity_poly.pdbx_seq_one_letter_code
_entity_poly.pdbx_strand_id
1 'polypeptide(L)'
;MEPQSYSSGERVFGPPRGTFDADWAATALRSNQQGLDFATSVRLMERAWELLRSRDLRGAALADALADADDSDKALTDAAAAVATEIAELYLDRS
;
A
#
# COMPACT_ATOMS: atom_id res chain seq x y z
N MET A 1 4.25 11.57 17.02
CA MET A 1 3.55 10.30 16.78
C MET A 1 4.40 9.54 15.80
N GLU A 2 4.98 8.42 16.22
CA GLU A 2 5.64 7.49 15.31
C GLU A 2 4.55 6.84 14.44
N PRO A 3 4.78 6.67 13.13
CA PRO A 3 3.81 5.96 12.29
C PRO A 3 3.64 4.55 12.85
N GLN A 4 2.41 4.19 13.23
CA GLN A 4 2.10 2.80 13.54
C GLN A 4 2.42 1.99 12.29
N SER A 5 3.31 1.00 12.38
CA SER A 5 3.58 0.12 11.25
C SER A 5 2.27 -0.49 10.77
N TYR A 6 2.00 -0.41 9.47
CA TYR A 6 0.77 -0.92 8.87
C TYR A 6 0.64 -2.44 9.04
N SER A 7 1.74 -3.11 9.39
CA SER A 7 1.82 -4.53 9.74
C SER A 7 1.77 -4.87 11.24
N SER A 8 1.72 -3.89 12.16
CA SER A 8 1.89 -4.13 13.60
C SER A 8 0.60 -4.50 14.37
N GLY A 9 -0.58 -4.38 13.78
CA GLY A 9 -1.84 -4.78 14.40
C GLY A 9 -2.19 -6.21 14.01
N GLU A 10 -1.94 -7.18 14.92
CA GLU A 10 -2.36 -8.59 14.85
C GLU A 10 -2.03 -9.29 13.51
N ARG A 11 -1.02 -10.18 13.50
CA ARG A 11 -0.63 -10.98 12.32
C ARG A 11 -1.80 -11.84 11.78
N VAL A 12 -2.70 -11.25 11.02
CA VAL A 12 -3.69 -11.94 10.20
C VAL A 12 -2.98 -12.26 8.90
N PHE A 13 -2.31 -13.41 8.89
CA PHE A 13 -1.78 -14.14 7.71
C PHE A 13 -1.63 -13.30 6.44
N GLY A 14 -0.53 -12.55 6.33
CA GLY A 14 -0.14 -11.95 5.06
C GLY A 14 0.19 -13.02 4.02
N PRO A 15 0.14 -12.68 2.73
CA PRO A 15 0.42 -13.61 1.64
C PRO A 15 1.82 -14.24 1.75
N PRO A 16 2.05 -15.45 1.20
CA PRO A 16 3.36 -16.09 1.17
C PRO A 16 4.45 -15.15 0.62
N ARG A 17 5.70 -15.36 1.04
CA ARG A 17 6.84 -14.55 0.56
C ARG A 17 6.90 -14.53 -0.97
N GLY A 18 6.98 -13.32 -1.53
CA GLY A 18 7.03 -13.09 -2.98
C GLY A 18 5.66 -12.97 -3.66
N THR A 19 4.55 -13.06 -2.93
CA THR A 19 3.20 -12.83 -3.47
C THR A 19 2.59 -11.56 -2.90
N PHE A 20 1.92 -10.78 -3.78
CA PHE A 20 1.16 -9.60 -3.39
C PHE A 20 -0.32 -9.95 -3.39
N ASP A 21 -0.98 -9.66 -2.27
CA ASP A 21 -2.42 -9.81 -2.10
C ASP A 21 -3.00 -8.41 -1.91
N ALA A 22 -3.71 -7.94 -2.93
CA ALA A 22 -4.32 -6.62 -2.94
C ALA A 22 -5.45 -6.49 -1.92
N ASP A 23 -6.16 -7.58 -1.61
CA ASP A 23 -7.26 -7.60 -0.63
C ASP A 23 -6.72 -7.45 0.79
N TRP A 24 -5.60 -8.13 1.08
CA TRP A 24 -4.88 -7.96 2.35
C TRP A 24 -4.31 -6.54 2.50
N ALA A 25 -3.65 -6.03 1.46
CA ALA A 25 -3.09 -4.69 1.44
C ALA A 25 -4.18 -3.59 1.58
N ALA A 26 -5.32 -3.79 0.92
CA ALA A 26 -6.50 -2.93 1.04
C ALA A 26 -7.05 -2.92 2.47
N THR A 27 -7.03 -4.08 3.14
CA THR A 27 -7.43 -4.18 4.55
C THR A 27 -6.48 -3.38 5.46
N ALA A 28 -5.16 -3.48 5.24
CA ALA A 28 -4.16 -2.71 5.99
C ALA A 28 -4.31 -1.19 5.78
N LEU A 29 -4.59 -0.76 4.54
CA LEU A 29 -4.88 0.64 4.22
C LEU A 29 -6.13 1.15 4.96
N ARG A 30 -7.22 0.39 4.92
CA ARG A 30 -8.50 0.75 5.56
C ARG A 30 -8.44 0.79 7.08
N SER A 31 -7.57 -0.01 7.71
CA SER A 31 -7.33 0.08 9.16
C SER A 31 -6.79 1.45 9.59
N ASN A 32 -6.17 2.20 8.67
CA ASN A 32 -5.59 3.51 8.93
C ASN A 32 -6.35 4.67 8.25
N GLN A 33 -7.26 4.36 7.33
CA GLN A 33 -8.11 5.34 6.63
C GLN A 33 -9.60 5.02 6.86
N GLN A 34 -10.22 5.74 7.80
CA GLN A 34 -11.64 5.55 8.11
C GLN A 34 -12.53 6.02 6.96
N GLY A 35 -13.49 5.18 6.56
CA GLY A 35 -14.50 5.53 5.55
C GLY A 35 -14.13 5.18 4.11
N LEU A 36 -12.94 4.64 3.84
CA LEU A 36 -12.56 4.16 2.52
C LEU A 36 -13.27 2.84 2.19
N ASP A 37 -13.90 2.76 1.02
CA ASP A 37 -14.55 1.55 0.56
C ASP A 37 -13.52 0.50 0.10
N PHE A 38 -13.89 -0.77 0.24
CA PHE A 38 -12.98 -1.88 -0.03
C PHE A 38 -12.57 -1.95 -1.51
N ALA A 39 -13.48 -1.71 -2.44
CA ALA A 39 -13.20 -1.85 -3.87
C ALA A 39 -12.20 -0.79 -4.35
N THR A 40 -12.36 0.47 -3.89
CA THR A 40 -11.40 1.55 -4.15
C THR A 40 -10.05 1.25 -3.53
N SER A 41 -10.03 0.73 -2.29
CA SER A 41 -8.80 0.35 -1.60
C SER A 41 -8.02 -0.72 -2.38
N VAL A 42 -8.70 -1.75 -2.88
CA VAL A 42 -8.08 -2.83 -3.68
C VAL A 42 -7.47 -2.25 -4.96
N ARG A 43 -8.24 -1.47 -5.73
CA ARG A 43 -7.76 -0.86 -6.98
C ARG A 43 -6.55 0.02 -6.76
N LEU A 44 -6.57 0.82 -5.70
CA LEU A 44 -5.46 1.70 -5.35
C LEU A 44 -4.20 0.90 -5.00
N MET A 45 -4.36 -0.20 -4.24
CA MET A 45 -3.24 -1.06 -3.88
C MET A 45 -2.69 -1.87 -5.07
N GLU A 46 -3.55 -2.38 -5.96
CA GLU A 46 -3.12 -3.01 -7.21
C GLU A 46 -2.29 -2.06 -8.07
N ARG A 47 -2.77 -0.81 -8.19
CA ARG A 47 -2.08 0.22 -8.97
C ARG A 47 -0.74 0.62 -8.33
N ALA A 48 -0.73 0.80 -7.00
CA ALA A 48 0.49 1.08 -6.26
C ALA A 48 1.52 -0.03 -6.47
N TRP A 49 1.10 -1.29 -6.43
CA TRP A 49 1.97 -2.45 -6.66
C TRP A 49 2.48 -2.53 -8.11
N GLU A 50 1.65 -2.22 -9.08
CA GLU A 50 2.05 -2.16 -10.50
C GLU A 50 3.13 -1.10 -10.71
N LEU A 51 2.93 0.11 -10.19
CA LEU A 51 3.90 1.22 -10.27
C LEU A 51 5.21 0.86 -9.56
N LEU A 52 5.10 0.22 -8.40
CA LEU A 52 6.23 -0.30 -7.64
C LEU A 52 7.03 -1.33 -8.46
N ARG A 53 6.38 -2.32 -9.09
CA ARG A 53 7.09 -3.34 -9.88
C ARG A 53 7.62 -2.84 -11.22
N SER A 54 6.89 -1.96 -11.90
CA SER A 54 7.20 -1.55 -13.27
C SER A 54 8.24 -0.42 -13.32
N ARG A 55 8.24 0.46 -12.30
CA ARG A 55 9.07 1.67 -12.27
C ARG A 55 9.98 1.75 -11.05
N ASP A 56 9.96 0.72 -10.20
CA ASP A 56 10.71 0.66 -8.95
C ASP A 56 10.48 1.86 -8.01
N LEU A 57 9.27 2.42 -8.05
CA LEU A 57 8.91 3.56 -7.21
C LEU A 57 8.66 3.13 -5.77
N ARG A 58 9.05 3.97 -4.81
CA ARG A 58 8.84 3.81 -3.36
C ARG A 58 8.54 5.16 -2.70
N GLY A 59 7.91 5.13 -1.53
CA GLY A 59 7.69 6.31 -0.69
C GLY A 59 7.02 7.45 -1.44
N ALA A 60 7.56 8.67 -1.31
CA ALA A 60 6.99 9.88 -1.91
C ALA A 60 6.86 9.80 -3.44
N ALA A 61 7.82 9.20 -4.14
CA ALA A 61 7.76 9.08 -5.60
C ALA A 61 6.62 8.16 -6.07
N LEU A 62 6.26 7.15 -5.26
CA LEU A 62 5.10 6.32 -5.51
C LEU A 62 3.79 7.07 -5.21
N ALA A 63 3.75 7.85 -4.14
CA ALA A 63 2.59 8.68 -3.79
C ALA A 63 2.29 9.72 -4.88
N ASP A 64 3.32 10.41 -5.38
CA ASP A 64 3.18 11.39 -6.46
C ASP A 64 2.67 10.72 -7.75
N ALA A 65 3.17 9.54 -8.09
CA ALA A 65 2.71 8.78 -9.26
C ALA A 65 1.27 8.26 -9.12
N LEU A 66 0.82 7.98 -7.89
CA LEU A 66 -0.59 7.63 -7.62
C LEU A 66 -1.49 8.85 -7.74
N ALA A 67 -1.08 10.00 -7.20
CA ALA A 67 -1.84 11.25 -7.27
C ALA A 67 -1.95 11.83 -8.69
N ASP A 68 -0.95 11.59 -9.54
CA ASP A 68 -1.00 11.98 -10.96
C ASP A 68 -1.93 11.07 -11.78
N ALA A 69 -2.12 9.82 -11.33
CA ALA A 69 -2.91 8.81 -12.05
C ALA A 69 -4.38 8.76 -11.62
N ASP A 70 -4.67 9.15 -10.39
CA ASP A 70 -6.00 9.12 -9.80
C ASP A 70 -6.22 10.48 -9.12
N ASP A 71 -7.31 11.19 -9.42
CA ASP A 71 -7.68 12.49 -8.81
C ASP A 71 -8.16 12.29 -7.36
N SER A 72 -7.38 11.51 -6.62
CA SER A 72 -7.59 11.07 -5.26
C SER A 72 -7.00 12.07 -4.28
N ASP A 73 -7.51 12.06 -3.06
CA ASP A 73 -6.96 12.87 -1.97
C ASP A 73 -5.47 12.53 -1.76
N LYS A 74 -4.62 13.55 -1.70
CA LYS A 74 -3.18 13.39 -1.44
C LYS A 74 -2.90 12.59 -0.16
N ALA A 75 -3.74 12.73 0.86
CA ALA A 75 -3.59 11.96 2.10
C ALA A 75 -3.84 10.46 1.88
N LEU A 76 -4.71 10.10 0.93
CA LEU A 76 -4.99 8.72 0.57
C LEU A 76 -3.85 8.12 -0.26
N THR A 77 -3.31 8.85 -1.23
CA THR A 77 -2.19 8.38 -2.06
C THR A 77 -0.91 8.26 -1.25
N ASP A 78 -0.67 9.18 -0.31
CA ASP A 78 0.45 9.10 0.65
C ASP A 78 0.33 7.85 1.54
N ALA A 79 -0.88 7.55 2.05
CA ALA A 79 -1.12 6.36 2.86
C ALA A 79 -0.96 5.06 2.06
N ALA A 80 -1.51 4.99 0.85
CA ALA A 80 -1.37 3.82 -0.02
C ALA A 80 0.08 3.57 -0.42
N ALA A 81 0.85 4.62 -0.72
CA ALA A 81 2.27 4.51 -1.02
C ALA A 81 3.08 4.01 0.18
N ALA A 82 2.76 4.48 1.39
CA ALA A 82 3.39 4.01 2.61
C ALA A 82 3.13 2.50 2.85
N VAL A 83 1.87 2.06 2.72
CA VAL A 83 1.49 0.64 2.81
C VAL A 83 2.23 -0.19 1.76
N ALA A 84 2.19 0.23 0.49
CA ALA A 84 2.86 -0.49 -0.61
C ALA A 84 4.38 -0.61 -0.39
N THR A 85 5.01 0.46 0.09
CA THR A 85 6.45 0.49 0.37
C THR A 85 6.80 -0.45 1.52
N GLU A 86 6.07 -0.40 2.63
CA GLU A 86 6.29 -1.31 3.77
C GLU A 86 6.14 -2.78 3.36
N ILE A 87 5.12 -3.09 2.54
CA ILE A 87 4.91 -4.45 2.02
C ILE A 87 6.08 -4.88 1.12
N ALA A 88 6.54 -4.02 0.22
CA ALA A 88 7.68 -4.33 -0.65
C ALA A 88 8.97 -4.59 0.15
N GLU A 89 9.26 -3.78 1.17
CA GLU A 89 10.43 -3.99 2.04
C GLU A 89 10.35 -5.33 2.77
N LEU A 90 9.15 -5.72 3.23
CA LEU A 90 8.94 -6.99 3.95
C LEU A 90 9.08 -8.23 3.06
N TYR A 91 8.65 -8.14 1.80
CA TYR A 91 8.46 -9.32 0.94
C TYR A 91 9.36 -9.39 -0.30
N LEU A 92 9.80 -8.26 -0.86
CA LEU A 92 10.67 -8.20 -2.04
C LEU A 92 12.13 -8.01 -1.62
N ASP A 93 12.41 -7.06 -0.73
CA ASP A 93 13.78 -6.66 -0.41
C ASP A 93 14.46 -7.57 0.62
N ARG A 94 13.68 -8.42 1.30
CA ARG A 94 14.17 -9.35 2.33
C ARG A 94 14.54 -10.74 1.77
N SER A 95 14.93 -10.80 0.50
CA SER A 95 15.36 -12.02 -0.22
C SER A 95 16.87 -12.13 -0.34
#